data_AF-A0A530QPN4-F1
#
_entry.id   AF-A0A530QPN4-F1
#
_cell.length_a   1.000
_cell.length_b   1.000
_cell.length_c   1.000
_cell.angle_alpha   90.00
_cell.angle_beta   90.00
_cell.angle_gamma   90.00
#
_symmetry.space_group_name_H-M   'P 1'
#
loop_
_entity.id
_entity.type
_entity.pdbx_description
1 polymer ?
#
loop_
_entity_poly.entity_id
_entity_poly.type
_entity_poly.pdbx_seq_one_letter_code
_entity_poly.pdbx_strand_id
1 'polypeptide(L)'
;LYVGRNRHRTQQLLTCTHVLSADGQPLVFASRLLGNGALRDRSATTDLFHDVAKLAAAEGASFYMLGASEDENRSAVGNVRARYPGLRIVGRRNGYFASTDEELLAVQEINVLRPDILWVAMGFPRELEFCHRWRQELTNVGVMKTSGGLFNFL
;
A
#
# COMPACT_ATOMS: atom_id res chain seq x y z
N LEU A 1 5.04 -1.44 -9.06
CA LEU A 1 4.36 -2.59 -8.39
C LEU A 1 5.42 -3.65 -8.12
N TYR A 2 5.51 -4.19 -6.89
CA TYR A 2 6.30 -5.39 -6.60
C TYR A 2 5.34 -6.54 -6.30
N VAL A 3 5.56 -7.69 -6.93
CA VAL A 3 4.75 -8.91 -6.77
C VAL A 3 5.63 -9.98 -6.14
N GLY A 4 5.23 -10.46 -4.96
CA GLY A 4 5.91 -11.54 -4.26
C GLY A 4 5.83 -12.86 -5.04
N ARG A 5 6.88 -13.68 -4.93
CA ARG A 5 7.24 -14.70 -5.93
C ARG A 5 6.33 -15.94 -6.04
N ASN A 6 5.19 -16.06 -5.35
CA ASN A 6 4.35 -17.29 -5.41
C ASN A 6 2.95 -17.16 -4.76
N ARG A 7 1.94 -16.51 -5.38
CA ARG A 7 0.53 -16.63 -4.95
C ARG A 7 -0.50 -16.55 -6.08
N HIS A 8 -1.38 -17.55 -6.14
CA HIS A 8 -2.49 -17.64 -7.10
C HIS A 8 -3.71 -16.77 -6.73
N ARG A 9 -3.88 -16.38 -5.45
CA ARG A 9 -5.03 -15.57 -4.98
C ARG A 9 -4.96 -14.08 -5.36
N THR A 10 -3.76 -13.54 -5.56
CA THR A 10 -3.54 -12.11 -5.86
C THR A 10 -3.87 -11.73 -7.30
N GLN A 11 -3.98 -12.69 -8.23
CA GLN A 11 -4.18 -12.43 -9.65
C GLN A 11 -5.47 -11.66 -9.98
N GLN A 12 -6.56 -11.88 -9.24
CA GLN A 12 -7.81 -11.14 -9.43
C GLN A 12 -7.75 -9.72 -8.85
N LEU A 13 -7.08 -9.53 -7.71
CA LEU A 13 -6.84 -8.21 -7.11
C LEU A 13 -5.92 -7.35 -8.00
N LEU A 14 -5.00 -7.99 -8.72
CA LEU A 14 -4.08 -7.36 -9.66
C LEU A 14 -4.79 -6.71 -10.87
N THR A 15 -5.89 -7.29 -11.36
CA THR A 15 -6.64 -6.72 -12.50
C THR A 15 -7.34 -5.40 -12.15
N CYS A 16 -7.71 -5.21 -10.88
CA CYS A 16 -8.29 -3.96 -10.38
C CYS A 16 -7.23 -2.91 -9.98
N THR A 17 -5.98 -3.32 -9.73
CA THR A 17 -4.94 -2.44 -9.22
C THR A 17 -4.07 -1.91 -10.37
N HIS A 18 -4.29 -0.67 -10.78
CA HIS A 18 -3.59 -0.06 -11.93
C HIS A 18 -2.08 -0.33 -11.97
N VAL A 19 -1.67 -0.79 -13.15
CA VAL A 19 -0.34 -1.29 -13.56
C VAL A 19 0.70 -0.16 -13.51
N LEU A 20 1.67 -0.29 -12.61
CA LEU A 20 2.99 0.35 -12.73
C LEU A 20 4.00 -0.78 -12.94
N SER A 21 4.19 -1.16 -14.21
CA SER A 21 5.26 -2.05 -14.64
C SER A 21 6.61 -1.36 -14.46
N ALA A 22 7.56 -2.16 -13.99
CA ALA A 22 8.97 -1.83 -13.96
C ALA A 22 9.49 -1.67 -15.39
N ASP A 23 9.88 -0.44 -15.75
CA ASP A 23 11.05 -0.09 -16.58
C ASP A 23 11.05 1.40 -16.94
N GLY A 24 10.90 2.27 -15.93
CA GLY A 24 11.07 3.70 -16.13
C GLY A 24 10.36 4.53 -15.08
N GLN A 25 11.13 5.17 -14.20
CA GLN A 25 10.73 6.51 -13.80
C GLN A 25 10.83 7.38 -15.08
N PRO A 26 9.85 8.24 -15.46
CA PRO A 26 8.86 8.86 -14.59
C PRO A 26 7.52 9.27 -15.29
N LEU A 27 6.47 8.47 -15.28
CA LEU A 27 5.19 8.91 -15.90
C LEU A 27 4.46 10.02 -15.10
N VAL A 28 4.74 10.14 -13.81
CA VAL A 28 4.24 11.27 -12.98
C VAL A 28 5.05 12.56 -13.22
N PHE A 29 6.31 12.46 -13.66
CA PHE A 29 7.09 13.63 -14.08
C PHE A 29 6.81 14.00 -15.54
N ALA A 30 6.53 13.02 -16.41
CA ALA A 30 6.14 13.25 -17.80
C ALA A 30 4.77 13.95 -17.91
N SER A 31 3.83 13.68 -16.99
CA SER A 31 2.57 14.43 -16.89
C SER A 31 2.76 15.91 -16.53
N ARG A 32 3.86 16.28 -15.86
CA ARG A 32 4.19 17.68 -15.55
C ARG A 32 4.90 18.41 -16.69
N LEU A 33 5.55 17.68 -17.59
CA LEU A 33 6.28 18.23 -18.75
C LEU A 33 5.42 18.36 -20.00
N LEU A 34 4.40 17.51 -20.17
CA LEU A 34 3.46 17.57 -21.28
C LEU A 34 2.15 18.20 -20.77
N GLY A 35 2.10 19.53 -20.81
CA GLY A 35 0.99 20.33 -20.32
C GLY A 35 -0.37 19.84 -20.83
N ASN A 36 -1.12 19.17 -19.95
CA ASN A 36 -2.58 19.21 -19.89
C ASN A 36 -3.08 18.47 -18.65
N GLY A 37 -3.54 19.26 -17.67
CA GLY A 37 -4.44 18.81 -16.60
C GLY A 37 -3.78 17.99 -15.50
N ALA A 38 -3.68 18.59 -14.32
CA ALA A 38 -3.35 17.91 -13.08
C ALA A 38 -4.18 16.63 -12.94
N LEU A 39 -3.55 15.47 -13.13
CA LEU A 39 -4.21 14.19 -12.97
C LEU A 39 -4.70 14.08 -11.53
N ARG A 40 -6.00 13.79 -11.45
CA ARG A 40 -6.88 13.67 -10.30
C ARG A 40 -6.53 12.45 -9.45
N ASP A 41 -5.26 12.31 -9.07
CA ASP A 41 -4.68 11.10 -8.46
C ASP A 41 -5.21 10.84 -7.03
N ARG A 42 -5.67 11.90 -6.36
CA ARG A 42 -6.24 11.83 -5.00
C ARG A 42 -7.55 11.05 -4.92
N SER A 43 -8.46 11.24 -5.90
CA SER A 43 -9.75 10.51 -5.90
C SER A 43 -9.54 9.06 -6.34
N ALA A 44 -8.73 8.84 -7.39
CA ALA A 44 -8.52 7.51 -7.95
C ALA A 44 -7.95 6.50 -6.96
N THR A 45 -7.01 6.90 -6.08
CA THR A 45 -6.44 5.98 -5.09
C THR A 45 -7.40 5.68 -3.93
N THR A 46 -8.20 6.66 -3.51
CA THR A 46 -9.21 6.48 -2.44
C THR A 46 -10.35 5.57 -2.93
N ASP A 47 -10.84 5.79 -4.14
CA ASP A 47 -11.86 4.96 -4.77
C ASP A 47 -11.34 3.51 -4.95
N LEU A 48 -10.10 3.36 -5.45
CA LEU A 48 -9.45 2.06 -5.59
C LEU A 48 -9.35 1.32 -4.25
N PHE A 49 -8.96 2.00 -3.17
CA PHE A 49 -8.86 1.37 -1.85
C PHE A 49 -10.18 0.74 -1.43
N HIS A 50 -11.29 1.46 -1.62
CA HIS A 50 -12.61 0.99 -1.23
C HIS A 50 -13.08 -0.21 -2.05
N ASP A 51 -12.78 -0.26 -3.35
CA ASP A 51 -13.12 -1.40 -4.20
C ASP A 51 -12.27 -2.63 -3.89
N VAL A 52 -10.97 -2.44 -3.68
CA VAL A 52 -10.07 -3.52 -3.25
C VAL A 52 -10.44 -4.02 -1.85
N ALA A 53 -10.85 -3.14 -0.93
CA ALA A 53 -11.29 -3.52 0.41
C ALA A 53 -12.56 -4.40 0.39
N LYS A 54 -13.55 -4.07 -0.45
CA LYS A 54 -14.75 -4.90 -0.63
C LYS A 54 -14.39 -6.29 -1.19
N LEU A 55 -13.57 -6.33 -2.23
CA LEU A 55 -13.14 -7.59 -2.83
C LEU A 55 -12.31 -8.42 -1.87
N ALA A 56 -11.38 -7.80 -1.13
CA ALA A 56 -10.57 -8.48 -0.13
C ALA A 56 -11.40 -9.03 1.03
N ALA A 57 -12.42 -8.31 1.47
CA ALA A 57 -13.37 -8.82 2.48
C ALA A 57 -14.16 -10.02 1.96
N ALA A 58 -14.57 -10.03 0.69
CA ALA A 58 -15.29 -11.15 0.08
C ALA A 58 -14.40 -12.39 -0.12
N GLU A 59 -13.16 -12.19 -0.59
CA GLU A 59 -12.21 -13.26 -0.92
C GLU A 59 -11.34 -13.72 0.28
N GLY A 60 -11.50 -13.07 1.43
CA GLY A 60 -10.71 -13.33 2.63
C GLY A 60 -9.24 -12.92 2.50
N ALA A 61 -8.92 -11.98 1.60
CA ALA A 61 -7.58 -11.43 1.45
C ALA A 61 -7.26 -10.45 2.58
N SER A 62 -5.97 -10.39 2.93
CA SER A 62 -5.49 -9.65 4.09
C SER A 62 -4.75 -8.35 3.74
N PHE A 63 -4.94 -7.32 4.57
CA PHE A 63 -4.28 -6.02 4.44
C PHE A 63 -3.25 -5.80 5.57
N TYR A 64 -2.16 -5.13 5.24
CA TYR A 64 -1.29 -4.44 6.18
C TYR A 64 -1.25 -2.95 5.85
N MET A 65 -1.37 -2.09 6.88
CA MET A 65 -1.44 -0.63 6.72
C MET A 65 -0.20 0.05 7.31
N LEU A 66 0.76 0.37 6.45
CA LEU A 66 2.01 1.04 6.79
C LEU A 66 1.98 2.51 6.37
N GLY A 67 2.17 3.45 7.30
CA GLY A 67 2.24 4.88 6.94
C GLY A 67 1.49 5.80 7.89
N ALA A 68 1.47 7.09 7.54
CA ALA A 68 0.93 8.20 8.33
C ALA A 68 1.53 8.33 9.73
N SER A 69 1.06 9.30 10.53
CA SER A 69 1.36 9.37 11.96
C SER A 69 0.65 8.24 12.72
N GLU A 70 1.05 7.99 13.97
CA GLU A 70 0.43 6.95 14.79
C GLU A 70 -1.08 7.15 15.00
N ASP A 71 -1.50 8.40 15.21
CA ASP A 71 -2.91 8.73 15.43
C ASP A 71 -3.73 8.64 14.14
N GLU A 72 -3.20 9.12 13.02
CA GLU A 72 -3.85 8.99 11.70
C GLU A 72 -3.95 7.52 11.29
N ASN A 73 -2.86 6.74 11.42
CA ASN A 73 -2.83 5.33 11.08
C ASN A 73 -3.83 4.52 11.91
N ARG A 74 -3.87 4.75 13.22
CA ARG A 74 -4.81 4.08 14.13
C ARG A 74 -6.25 4.44 13.79
N SER A 75 -6.54 5.71 13.51
CA SER A 75 -7.88 6.19 13.13
C SER A 75 -8.33 5.59 11.80
N ALA A 76 -7.48 5.63 10.78
CA ALA A 76 -7.74 5.02 9.47
C ALA A 76 -8.05 3.52 9.59
N VAL A 77 -7.23 2.77 10.33
CA VAL A 77 -7.48 1.33 10.57
C VAL A 77 -8.81 1.11 11.30
N GLY A 78 -9.15 1.96 12.28
CA GLY A 78 -10.43 1.92 12.98
C GLY A 78 -11.62 2.12 12.03
N ASN A 79 -11.55 3.16 11.19
CA ASN A 79 -12.59 3.48 10.22
C ASN A 79 -12.75 2.38 9.18
N VAL A 80 -11.64 1.83 8.66
CA VAL A 80 -11.67 0.71 7.71
C VAL A 80 -12.30 -0.54 8.33
N ARG A 81 -11.97 -0.88 9.59
CA ARG A 81 -12.58 -2.02 10.29
C ARG A 81 -14.09 -1.82 10.49
N ALA A 82 -14.51 -0.61 10.86
CA ALA A 82 -15.92 -0.29 11.02
C ALA A 82 -16.69 -0.37 9.69
N ARG A 83 -16.07 0.11 8.61
CA ARG A 83 -16.69 0.15 7.27
C ARG A 83 -16.68 -1.21 6.57
N TYR A 84 -15.68 -2.05 6.85
CA TYR A 84 -15.49 -3.37 6.23
C TYR A 84 -15.26 -4.45 7.29
N PRO A 85 -16.29 -4.87 8.04
CA PRO A 85 -16.13 -5.80 9.17
C PRO A 85 -15.58 -7.18 8.77
N GLY A 86 -15.72 -7.59 7.51
CA GLY A 86 -15.13 -8.84 6.99
C GLY A 86 -13.67 -8.71 6.51
N LEU A 87 -13.12 -7.49 6.44
CA LEU A 87 -11.77 -7.28 5.95
C LEU A 87 -10.72 -7.66 7.01
N ARG A 88 -9.78 -8.52 6.61
CA ARG A 88 -8.70 -8.99 7.48
C ARG A 88 -7.52 -8.01 7.48
N ILE A 89 -7.50 -7.08 8.43
CA ILE A 89 -6.31 -6.24 8.67
C ILE A 89 -5.39 -6.97 9.65
N VAL A 90 -4.32 -7.57 9.13
CA VAL A 90 -3.39 -8.43 9.91
C VAL A 90 -2.34 -7.64 10.69
N GLY A 91 -2.10 -6.39 10.32
CA GLY A 91 -1.18 -5.51 11.03
C GLY A 91 -1.24 -4.07 10.56
N ARG A 92 -0.62 -3.19 11.34
CA ARG A 92 -0.44 -1.77 11.04
C ARG A 92 0.84 -1.26 11.67
N ARG A 93 1.47 -0.26 11.06
CA ARG A 93 2.59 0.48 11.65
C ARG A 93 2.58 1.89 11.09
N ASN A 94 2.84 2.89 11.94
CA ASN A 94 2.98 4.26 11.44
C ASN A 94 4.24 4.40 10.58
N GLY A 95 4.28 5.41 9.72
CA GLY A 95 5.32 5.60 8.71
C GLY A 95 6.58 6.31 9.20
N TYR A 96 6.67 6.65 10.49
CA TYR A 96 7.80 7.38 11.05
C TYR A 96 8.73 6.40 11.74
N PHE A 97 9.91 6.22 11.15
CA PHE A 97 10.99 5.36 11.63
C PHE A 97 12.13 6.24 12.11
N ALA A 98 12.68 5.93 13.28
CA ALA A 98 13.83 6.58 13.87
C ALA A 98 15.15 6.11 13.24
N SER A 99 15.17 4.91 12.65
CA SER A 99 16.36 4.31 12.04
C SER A 99 16.02 3.25 10.99
N THR A 100 17.02 2.87 10.18
CA THR A 100 16.91 1.74 9.24
C THR A 100 16.72 0.40 9.95
N ASP A 101 17.22 0.24 11.18
CA ASP A 101 16.98 -0.97 11.97
C ASP A 101 15.51 -1.09 12.36
N GLU A 102 14.85 0.03 12.69
CA GLU A 102 13.42 0.03 12.96
C GLU A 102 12.58 -0.27 11.71
N GLU A 103 13.01 0.22 10.55
CA GLU A 103 12.39 -0.19 9.27
C GLU A 103 12.55 -1.70 9.03
N LEU A 104 13.73 -2.26 9.29
CA LEU A 104 13.99 -3.70 9.15
C LEU A 104 13.10 -4.52 10.07
N LEU A 105 12.90 -4.10 11.32
CA LEU A 105 11.97 -4.76 12.25
C LEU A 105 10.54 -4.76 11.71
N ALA A 106 10.08 -3.64 11.13
CA ALA A 106 8.77 -3.58 10.50
C ALA A 106 8.67 -4.50 9.27
N VAL A 107 9.73 -4.57 8.45
CA VAL A 107 9.80 -5.52 7.31
C VAL A 107 9.72 -6.97 7.77
N GLN A 108 10.41 -7.32 8.86
CA GLN A 108 10.36 -8.65 9.46
C GLN A 108 8.95 -8.97 9.99
N GLU A 109 8.32 -8.04 10.71
CA GLU A 109 6.93 -8.17 11.16
C GLU A 109 5.97 -8.41 9.98
N ILE A 110 6.06 -7.60 8.93
CA ILE A 110 5.26 -7.74 7.71
C ILE A 110 5.45 -9.13 7.10
N ASN A 111 6.70 -9.62 7.03
CA ASN A 111 6.97 -10.95 6.51
C ASN A 111 6.44 -12.10 7.38
N VAL A 112 6.35 -11.91 8.69
CA VAL A 112 5.74 -12.88 9.61
C VAL A 112 4.23 -12.90 9.44
N LEU A 113 3.61 -11.73 9.28
CA LEU A 113 2.16 -11.58 9.10
C LEU A 113 1.66 -11.96 7.70
N ARG A 114 2.55 -11.94 6.70
CA ARG A 114 2.32 -12.39 5.33
C ARG A 114 1.06 -11.79 4.68
N PRO A 115 0.89 -10.45 4.68
CA PRO A 115 -0.30 -9.83 4.13
C PRO A 115 -0.38 -10.06 2.61
N ASP A 116 -1.60 -10.21 2.11
CA ASP A 116 -1.82 -10.29 0.67
C ASP A 116 -1.64 -8.93 0.01
N ILE A 117 -2.00 -7.84 0.70
CA ILE A 117 -1.82 -6.46 0.24
C ILE A 117 -1.17 -5.60 1.33
N LEU A 118 -0.04 -4.99 1.00
CA LEU A 118 0.64 -3.98 1.80
C LEU A 118 0.35 -2.58 1.23
N TRP A 119 -0.37 -1.77 2.01
CA TRP A 119 -0.61 -0.35 1.73
C TRP A 119 0.49 0.49 2.37
N VAL A 120 1.19 1.27 1.56
CA VAL A 120 2.30 2.14 1.99
C VAL A 120 1.90 3.60 1.78
N ALA A 121 1.60 4.31 2.86
CA ALA A 121 1.12 5.69 2.89
C ALA A 121 2.08 6.59 3.68
N MET A 122 3.35 6.64 3.26
CA MET A 122 4.39 7.46 3.93
C MET A 122 4.63 8.80 3.24
N GLY A 123 3.93 9.04 2.13
CA GLY A 123 4.12 10.22 1.31
C GLY A 123 5.35 10.09 0.40
N PHE A 124 5.31 10.85 -0.70
CA PHE A 124 6.45 10.98 -1.60
C PHE A 124 7.52 11.88 -0.96
N PRO A 125 8.82 11.57 -1.09
CA PRO A 125 9.41 10.41 -1.77
C PRO A 125 9.59 9.16 -0.89
N ARG A 126 9.35 9.26 0.42
CA ARG A 126 9.68 8.23 1.44
C ARG A 126 9.08 6.86 1.14
N GLU A 127 7.85 6.80 0.63
CA GLU A 127 7.21 5.53 0.29
C GLU A 127 7.91 4.81 -0.86
N LEU A 128 8.45 5.52 -1.85
CA LEU A 128 9.21 4.91 -2.95
C LEU A 128 10.57 4.44 -2.47
N GLU A 129 11.24 5.23 -1.62
CA GLU A 129 12.53 4.86 -1.04
C GLU A 129 12.43 3.61 -0.18
N PHE A 130 11.42 3.52 0.69
CA PHE A 130 11.18 2.32 1.50
C PHE A 130 10.89 1.10 0.63
N CYS A 131 9.96 1.23 -0.33
CA CYS A 131 9.63 0.15 -1.24
C CYS A 131 10.86 -0.31 -2.03
N HIS A 132 11.70 0.61 -2.50
CA HIS A 132 12.91 0.28 -3.25
C HIS A 132 13.95 -0.40 -2.37
N ARG A 133 14.20 0.15 -1.17
CA ARG A 133 15.18 -0.34 -0.20
C ARG A 133 14.89 -1.77 0.24
N TRP A 134 13.63 -2.06 0.57
CA TRP A 134 13.24 -3.33 1.20
C TRP A 134 12.56 -4.32 0.25
N ARG A 135 12.58 -4.06 -1.06
CA ARG A 135 11.92 -4.92 -2.06
C ARG A 135 12.44 -6.36 -2.06
N GLN A 136 13.70 -6.59 -1.68
CA GLN A 136 14.29 -7.92 -1.71
C GLN A 136 13.95 -8.71 -0.44
N GLU A 137 13.69 -7.99 0.65
CA GLU A 137 13.43 -8.50 1.98
C GLU A 137 11.93 -8.75 2.18
N LEU A 138 11.05 -7.92 1.60
CA LEU A 138 9.59 -8.07 1.59
C LEU A 138 9.13 -9.23 0.68
N THR A 139 9.52 -10.45 1.05
CA THR A 139 9.32 -11.67 0.25
C THR A 139 7.96 -12.32 0.44
N ASN A 140 7.30 -12.09 1.58
CA ASN A 140 6.03 -12.73 1.93
C ASN A 140 4.79 -11.83 1.75
N VAL A 141 4.94 -10.73 1.03
CA VAL A 141 3.84 -9.83 0.66
C VAL A 141 3.33 -10.22 -0.73
N GLY A 142 2.01 -10.33 -0.89
CA GLY A 142 1.42 -10.60 -2.21
C GLY A 142 1.61 -9.43 -3.17
N VAL A 143 1.06 -8.27 -2.80
CA VAL A 143 1.09 -7.01 -3.56
C VAL A 143 1.47 -5.85 -2.64
N MET A 144 2.34 -4.97 -3.12
CA MET A 144 2.69 -3.72 -2.44
C MET A 144 2.20 -2.50 -3.25
N LYS A 145 1.44 -1.61 -2.61
CA LYS A 145 0.84 -0.44 -3.23
C LYS A 145 1.17 0.83 -2.42
N THR A 146 1.83 1.78 -3.07
CA THR A 146 2.04 3.13 -2.53
C THR A 146 0.77 3.96 -2.69
N SER A 147 0.50 4.87 -1.74
CA SER A 147 -0.80 5.56 -1.66
C SER A 147 -0.74 6.98 -1.12
N GLY A 148 0.45 7.55 -0.92
CA GLY A 148 0.60 8.94 -0.47
C GLY A 148 -0.16 9.19 0.83
N GLY A 149 -1.03 10.20 0.84
CA GLY A 149 -1.82 10.62 2.01
C GLY A 149 -3.15 9.89 2.20
N LEU A 150 -3.35 8.70 1.61
CA LEU A 150 -4.61 7.96 1.64
C LEU A 150 -5.23 7.85 3.03
N PHE A 151 -4.44 7.58 4.07
CA PHE A 151 -4.95 7.32 5.42
C PHE A 151 -5.69 8.51 6.03
N ASN A 152 -5.47 9.73 5.56
CA ASN A 152 -6.17 10.92 6.05
C ASN A 152 -7.63 11.01 5.53
N PHE A 153 -7.99 10.14 4.59
CA PHE A 153 -9.32 10.09 3.96
C PHE A 153 -10.09 8.80 4.29
N LEU A 154 -9.49 7.88 5.06
CA LEU A 154 -10.06 6.58 5.41
C LEU A 154 -10.88 6.60 6.69
#